data_AF-A0A4U9V8I2-F1
#
_entry.id   AF-A0A4U9V8I2-F1
#
_cell.length_a   1.000
_cell.length_b   1.000
_cell.length_c   1.000
_cell.angle_alpha   90.00
_cell.angle_beta   90.00
_cell.angle_gamma   90.00
#
_symmetry.space_group_name_H-M   'P 1'
#
loop_
_entity.id
_entity.type
_entity.pdbx_description
1 polymer ?
#
loop_
_entity_poly.entity_id
_entity_poly.type
_entity_poly.pdbx_seq_one_letter_code
_entity_poly.pdbx_strand_id
1 'polypeptide(L)'
;MSAIEVRQLVKKFKGQTVLHGIDLEVNAGEVVAIIGPSGSGKTTLLRSINLLEVPDSGTIRVGDILIDSARPLSKQKNQVRALRQQVGFVFQSFNLFPHRSVLENIIEGPVIVKGEAKASAEKLARVLLAKVGLSGKEQAYPKRLSGGQQQRVAIARALAMQPEVILFDEPTSALDPELVGEVLNTIRALAEEKRTMVIVTHEMSFAVTWPIAPFLWIMAALLSRGQRRRCSPTRSISAPSSFWISFSISDLVRGRCPLNLVILPLTTHYALRRREMRCGCHSPDAAAPAHQCG
;
A
#
# COMPACT_ATOMS: atom_id res chain seq x y z
N MET A 1 -9.13 -11.08 -15.41
CA MET A 1 -8.37 -12.21 -14.84
C MET A 1 -7.64 -11.72 -13.60
N SER A 2 -7.57 -12.55 -12.56
CA SER A 2 -6.88 -12.22 -11.31
C SER A 2 -5.37 -12.26 -11.53
N ALA A 3 -4.68 -11.17 -11.23
CA ALA A 3 -3.24 -11.02 -11.33
C ALA A 3 -2.52 -11.72 -10.17
N ILE A 4 -3.13 -11.76 -8.99
CA ILE A 4 -2.69 -12.57 -7.86
C ILE A 4 -3.86 -13.40 -7.37
N GLU A 5 -3.61 -14.68 -7.11
CA GLU A 5 -4.55 -15.54 -6.42
C GLU A 5 -3.79 -16.37 -5.38
N VAL A 6 -4.26 -16.33 -4.14
CA VAL A 6 -3.75 -17.09 -3.01
C VAL A 6 -4.90 -17.93 -2.48
N ARG A 7 -4.68 -19.23 -2.32
CA ARG A 7 -5.70 -20.16 -1.81
C ARG A 7 -5.18 -20.98 -0.64
N GLN A 8 -5.94 -20.97 0.45
CA GLN A 8 -5.69 -21.75 1.67
C GLN A 8 -4.23 -21.67 2.17
N LEU A 9 -3.63 -20.48 2.12
CA LEU A 9 -2.22 -20.30 2.46
C LEU A 9 -1.99 -20.41 3.96
N VAL A 10 -1.12 -21.34 4.35
CA VAL A 10 -0.73 -21.56 5.75
C VAL A 10 0.76 -21.34 5.91
N LYS A 11 1.14 -20.67 7.00
CA LYS A 11 2.53 -20.50 7.40
C LYS A 11 2.64 -20.63 8.91
N LYS A 12 3.61 -21.42 9.34
CA LYS A 12 3.98 -21.72 10.72
C LYS A 12 5.44 -21.33 10.96
N PHE A 13 5.71 -20.84 12.16
CA PHE A 13 7.06 -20.62 12.66
C PHE A 13 7.20 -21.35 13.98
N LYS A 14 8.15 -22.30 14.07
CA LYS A 14 8.43 -23.08 15.29
C LYS A 14 7.15 -23.66 15.94
N GLY A 15 6.23 -24.18 15.12
CA GLY A 15 4.96 -24.75 15.56
C GLY A 15 3.80 -23.75 15.74
N GLN A 16 4.06 -22.45 15.82
CA GLN A 16 3.01 -21.43 15.89
C GLN A 16 2.51 -21.07 14.49
N THR A 17 1.20 -21.22 14.26
CA THR A 17 0.59 -20.81 12.98
C THR A 17 0.41 -19.29 12.96
N VAL A 18 0.94 -18.64 11.93
CA VAL A 18 0.85 -17.19 11.70
C VAL A 18 -0.14 -16.88 10.58
N LEU A 19 -0.15 -17.67 9.51
CA LEU A 19 -1.17 -17.58 8.45
C LEU A 19 -2.11 -18.78 8.57
N HIS A 20 -3.41 -18.52 8.74
CA HIS A 20 -4.42 -19.54 9.04
C HIS A 20 -5.32 -19.83 7.82
N GLY A 21 -4.74 -20.33 6.72
CA GLY A 21 -5.52 -20.72 5.54
C GLY A 21 -6.12 -19.51 4.83
N ILE A 22 -5.27 -18.56 4.45
CA ILE A 22 -5.68 -17.27 3.87
C ILE A 22 -6.02 -17.45 2.39
N ASP A 23 -7.14 -16.86 1.97
CA ASP A 23 -7.50 -16.68 0.57
C ASP A 23 -7.41 -15.19 0.24
N LEU A 24 -6.80 -14.86 -0.90
CA LEU A 24 -6.67 -13.49 -1.41
C LEU A 24 -6.77 -13.53 -2.93
N GLU A 25 -7.51 -12.60 -3.50
CA GLU A 25 -7.61 -12.44 -4.95
C GLU A 25 -7.44 -10.97 -5.28
N VAL A 26 -6.55 -10.66 -6.22
CA VAL A 26 -6.26 -9.30 -6.67
C VAL A 26 -6.33 -9.27 -8.19
N ASN A 27 -7.18 -8.41 -8.74
CA ASN A 27 -7.35 -8.25 -10.17
C ASN A 27 -6.23 -7.41 -10.79
N ALA A 28 -6.00 -7.59 -12.09
CA ALA A 28 -5.05 -6.75 -12.81
C ALA A 28 -5.45 -5.27 -12.73
N GLY A 29 -4.51 -4.42 -12.35
CA GLY A 29 -4.71 -2.98 -12.15
C GLY A 29 -5.44 -2.60 -10.86
N GLU A 30 -5.70 -3.57 -9.98
CA GLU A 30 -6.28 -3.32 -8.66
C GLU A 30 -5.20 -2.93 -7.65
N VAL A 31 -5.57 -2.03 -6.73
CA VAL A 31 -4.72 -1.57 -5.63
C VAL A 31 -5.35 -2.02 -4.33
N VAL A 32 -4.72 -2.96 -3.63
CA VAL A 32 -5.25 -3.54 -2.38
C VAL A 32 -4.40 -3.09 -1.20
N ALA A 33 -5.06 -2.57 -0.16
CA ALA A 33 -4.42 -2.21 1.10
C ALA A 33 -4.73 -3.25 2.17
N ILE A 34 -3.68 -3.79 2.80
CA ILE A 34 -3.78 -4.75 3.91
C ILE A 34 -3.43 -4.02 5.20
N ILE A 35 -4.41 -3.88 6.09
CA ILE A 35 -4.30 -3.17 7.36
C ILE A 35 -4.62 -4.15 8.48
N GLY A 36 -3.96 -3.98 9.62
CA GLY A 36 -4.20 -4.81 10.80
C GLY A 36 -3.17 -4.57 11.89
N PRO A 37 -3.40 -5.09 13.10
CA PRO A 37 -2.49 -4.89 14.23
C PRO A 37 -1.10 -5.46 13.95
N SER A 38 -0.09 -4.95 14.66
CA SER A 38 1.26 -5.51 14.63
C SER A 38 1.24 -6.99 15.03
N GLY A 39 2.07 -7.80 14.37
CA GLY A 39 2.12 -9.25 14.63
C GLY A 39 0.99 -10.07 14.02
N SER A 40 0.06 -9.46 13.27
CA SER A 40 -0.99 -10.23 12.60
C SER A 40 -0.48 -11.09 11.43
N GLY A 41 0.73 -10.85 10.91
CA GLY A 41 1.29 -11.64 9.81
C GLY A 41 1.10 -11.04 8.42
N LYS A 42 0.79 -9.74 8.31
CA LYS A 42 0.68 -8.99 7.04
C LYS A 42 1.96 -9.10 6.20
N THR A 43 3.10 -8.81 6.82
CA THR A 43 4.42 -8.95 6.21
C THR A 43 4.70 -10.40 5.82
N THR A 44 4.31 -11.37 6.66
CA THR A 44 4.44 -12.80 6.35
C THR A 44 3.64 -13.18 5.11
N LEU A 45 2.40 -12.68 4.96
CA LEU A 45 1.57 -12.90 3.79
C LEU A 45 2.23 -12.31 2.53
N LEU A 46 2.67 -11.05 2.57
CA LEU A 46 3.36 -10.39 1.45
C LEU A 46 4.63 -11.15 1.04
N ARG A 47 5.48 -11.51 2.01
CA ARG A 47 6.71 -12.26 1.77
C ARG A 47 6.42 -13.66 1.22
N SER A 48 5.29 -14.26 1.60
CA SER A 48 4.87 -15.55 1.08
C SER A 48 4.48 -15.47 -0.38
N ILE A 49 3.79 -14.41 -0.82
CA ILE A 49 3.42 -14.20 -2.24
C ILE A 49 4.66 -14.23 -3.15
N ASN A 50 5.75 -13.56 -2.76
CA ASN A 50 7.01 -13.55 -3.53
C ASN A 50 7.98 -14.71 -3.16
N LEU A 51 7.54 -15.66 -2.33
CA LEU A 51 8.35 -16.78 -1.83
C LEU A 51 9.69 -16.34 -1.21
N LEU A 52 9.69 -15.18 -0.55
CA LEU A 52 10.73 -14.76 0.39
C LEU A 52 10.56 -15.50 1.71
N GLU A 53 9.31 -15.83 2.04
CA GLU A 53 8.98 -16.87 3.00
C GLU A 53 8.26 -18.03 2.32
N VAL A 54 8.67 -19.25 2.62
CA VAL A 54 8.07 -20.45 2.01
C VAL A 54 6.85 -20.86 2.84
N PRO A 55 5.63 -20.89 2.27
CA PRO A 55 4.44 -21.35 2.98
C PRO A 55 4.55 -22.85 3.29
N ASP A 56 3.85 -23.30 4.33
CA ASP A 56 3.75 -24.74 4.66
C ASP A 56 2.69 -25.45 3.80
N SER A 57 1.64 -24.73 3.38
CA SER A 57 0.62 -25.27 2.48
C SER A 57 -0.14 -24.15 1.77
N GLY A 58 -0.94 -24.54 0.77
CA GLY A 58 -1.71 -23.63 -0.07
C GLY A 58 -1.02 -23.33 -1.39
N THR A 59 -1.73 -22.61 -2.26
CA THR A 59 -1.27 -22.26 -3.60
C THR A 59 -1.17 -20.76 -3.77
N ILE A 60 -0.19 -20.33 -4.57
CA ILE A 60 0.04 -18.95 -4.95
C ILE A 60 0.13 -18.91 -6.46
N ARG A 61 -0.70 -18.09 -7.10
CA ARG A 61 -0.67 -17.82 -8.53
C ARG A 61 -0.39 -16.35 -8.77
N VAL A 62 0.58 -16.04 -9.63
CA VAL A 62 0.84 -14.69 -10.13
C VAL A 62 0.86 -14.77 -11.65
N GLY A 63 -0.04 -14.03 -12.31
CA GLY A 63 -0.31 -14.20 -13.74
C GLY A 63 -0.66 -15.65 -14.07
N ASP A 64 0.15 -16.26 -14.95
CA ASP A 64 0.03 -17.66 -15.36
C ASP A 64 0.88 -18.64 -14.51
N ILE A 65 1.67 -18.12 -13.57
CA ILE A 65 2.61 -18.92 -12.79
C ILE A 65 1.94 -19.39 -11.50
N LEU A 66 1.69 -20.69 -11.42
CA LEU A 66 1.18 -21.35 -10.21
C LEU A 66 2.31 -22.02 -9.41
N ILE A 67 2.36 -21.75 -8.12
CA ILE A 67 3.21 -22.42 -7.14
C ILE A 67 2.32 -23.14 -6.14
N ASP A 68 2.59 -24.43 -5.97
CA ASP A 68 1.97 -25.26 -4.94
C ASP A 68 2.96 -25.50 -3.80
N SER A 69 2.64 -24.98 -2.62
CA SER A 69 3.52 -25.08 -1.44
C SER A 69 3.57 -26.49 -0.86
N ALA A 70 2.61 -27.36 -1.20
CA ALA A 70 2.64 -28.77 -0.80
C ALA A 70 3.70 -29.57 -1.59
N ARG A 71 4.20 -29.02 -2.71
CA ARG A 71 5.23 -29.64 -3.54
C ARG A 71 6.61 -29.06 -3.19
N PRO A 72 7.68 -29.89 -3.19
CA PRO A 72 9.03 -29.40 -2.96
C PRO A 72 9.40 -28.28 -3.95
N LEU A 73 9.87 -27.13 -3.43
CA LEU A 73 10.30 -26.00 -4.27
C LEU A 73 11.44 -26.37 -5.23
N SER A 74 12.23 -27.39 -4.89
CA SER A 74 13.27 -27.94 -5.78
C SER A 74 12.72 -28.44 -7.12
N LYS A 75 11.46 -28.88 -7.16
CA LYS A 75 10.75 -29.33 -8.37
C LYS A 75 10.03 -28.19 -9.11
N GLN A 76 10.01 -26.98 -8.54
CA GLN A 76 9.33 -25.80 -9.07
C GLN A 76 10.28 -24.61 -9.31
N LYS A 77 11.60 -24.85 -9.32
CA LYS A 77 12.64 -23.78 -9.37
C LYS A 77 12.44 -22.77 -10.51
N ASN A 78 12.08 -23.25 -11.70
CA ASN A 78 11.86 -22.39 -12.86
C ASN A 78 10.65 -21.47 -12.66
N GLN A 79 9.56 -22.01 -12.12
CA GLN A 79 8.36 -21.24 -11.79
C GLN A 79 8.65 -20.21 -10.70
N VAL A 80 9.41 -20.58 -9.66
CA VAL A 80 9.83 -19.65 -8.61
C VAL A 80 10.67 -18.50 -9.18
N ARG A 81 11.63 -18.80 -10.07
CA ARG A 81 12.46 -17.79 -10.72
C ARG A 81 11.61 -16.85 -11.59
N ALA A 82 10.69 -17.40 -12.37
CA ALA A 82 9.80 -16.61 -13.22
C ALA A 82 8.84 -15.73 -12.39
N LEU A 83 8.25 -16.26 -11.32
CA LEU A 83 7.41 -15.50 -10.39
C LEU A 83 8.15 -14.31 -9.80
N ARG A 84 9.38 -14.52 -9.32
CA ARG A 84 10.22 -13.44 -8.77
C ARG A 84 10.59 -12.36 -9.78
N GLN A 85 10.54 -12.65 -11.08
CA GLN A 85 10.75 -11.65 -12.13
C GLN A 85 9.48 -10.84 -12.43
N GLN A 86 8.29 -11.43 -12.21
CA GLN A 86 6.99 -10.78 -12.39
C GLN A 86 6.54 -9.97 -11.16
N VAL A 87 7.15 -10.20 -9.99
CA VAL A 87 6.79 -9.54 -8.73
C VAL A 87 7.90 -8.58 -8.28
N GLY A 88 7.59 -7.29 -8.24
CA GLY A 88 8.42 -6.28 -7.59
C GLY A 88 8.13 -6.23 -6.10
N PHE A 89 9.16 -6.14 -5.27
CA PHE A 89 9.01 -6.06 -3.81
C PHE A 89 9.74 -4.83 -3.26
N VAL A 90 9.02 -3.98 -2.55
CA VAL A 90 9.54 -2.81 -1.84
C VAL A 90 9.40 -3.06 -0.35
N PHE A 91 10.54 -3.12 0.32
CA PHE A 91 10.62 -3.41 1.76
C PHE A 91 10.52 -2.11 2.58
N GLN A 92 10.27 -2.26 3.88
CA GLN A 92 10.36 -1.17 4.86
C GLN A 92 11.78 -0.58 4.92
N SER A 93 12.80 -1.44 4.88
CA SER A 93 14.20 -1.03 4.70
C SER A 93 14.54 -0.90 3.22
N PHE A 94 15.23 0.17 2.82
CA PHE A 94 15.51 0.48 1.42
C PHE A 94 16.30 -0.64 0.68
N ASN A 95 17.09 -1.42 1.42
CA ASN A 95 17.88 -2.55 0.93
C ASN A 95 18.75 -2.22 -0.29
N LEU A 96 19.23 -0.99 -0.41
CA LEU A 96 20.13 -0.57 -1.49
C LEU A 96 21.54 -1.09 -1.24
N PHE A 97 22.26 -1.43 -2.31
CA PHE A 97 23.67 -1.80 -2.25
C PHE A 97 24.50 -0.55 -1.95
N PRO A 98 25.15 -0.46 -0.77
CA PRO A 98 25.80 0.78 -0.31
C PRO A 98 27.08 1.11 -1.09
N HIS A 99 27.66 0.11 -1.76
CA HIS A 99 28.88 0.21 -2.56
C HIS A 99 28.61 0.43 -4.05
N ARG A 100 27.34 0.64 -4.43
CA ARG A 100 26.91 0.89 -5.81
C ARG A 100 26.26 2.25 -5.92
N SER A 101 26.36 2.88 -7.09
CA SER A 101 25.61 4.11 -7.38
C SER A 101 24.10 3.83 -7.46
N VAL A 102 23.29 4.89 -7.48
CA VAL A 102 21.84 4.80 -7.69
C VAL A 102 21.52 4.13 -9.02
N LEU A 103 22.20 4.52 -10.10
CA LEU A 103 22.00 3.91 -11.42
C LEU A 103 22.34 2.41 -11.40
N GLU A 104 23.47 2.04 -10.81
CA GLU A 104 23.89 0.65 -10.65
C GLU A 104 22.88 -0.17 -9.84
N ASN A 105 22.36 0.39 -8.74
CA ASN A 105 21.33 -0.25 -7.93
C ASN A 105 20.06 -0.59 -8.74
N ILE A 106 19.68 0.25 -9.70
CA ILE A 106 18.48 0.08 -10.50
C ILE A 106 18.70 -0.92 -11.64
N ILE A 107 19.86 -0.89 -12.30
CA ILE A 107 20.14 -1.76 -13.46
C ILE A 107 20.60 -3.17 -13.10
N GLU A 108 21.03 -3.42 -11.85
CA GLU A 108 21.58 -4.72 -11.44
C GLU A 108 20.62 -5.89 -11.74
N GLY A 109 19.33 -5.73 -11.41
CA GLY A 109 18.31 -6.75 -11.68
C GLY A 109 18.14 -7.04 -13.17
N PRO A 110 17.80 -6.05 -14.01
CA PRO A 110 17.66 -6.24 -15.46
C PRO A 110 18.90 -6.85 -16.14
N VAL A 111 20.09 -6.39 -15.79
CA VAL A 111 21.33 -6.87 -16.42
C VAL A 111 21.67 -8.28 -15.98
N ILE A 112 21.66 -8.56 -14.67
CA ILE A 112 22.14 -9.85 -14.14
C ILE A 112 21.07 -10.94 -14.23
N VAL A 113 19.80 -10.61 -13.94
CA VAL A 113 18.72 -11.63 -13.84
C VAL A 113 18.05 -11.89 -15.19
N LYS A 114 17.81 -10.83 -15.98
CA LYS A 114 17.16 -10.93 -17.30
C LYS A 114 18.15 -10.97 -18.46
N GLY A 115 19.42 -10.62 -18.24
CA GLY A 115 20.42 -10.58 -19.31
C GLY A 115 20.22 -9.42 -20.28
N GLU A 116 19.54 -8.34 -19.86
CA GLU A 116 19.32 -7.18 -20.71
C GLU A 116 20.64 -6.43 -20.98
N ALA A 117 20.77 -5.88 -22.19
CA ALA A 117 21.93 -5.07 -22.54
C ALA A 117 22.03 -3.85 -21.61
N LYS A 118 23.22 -3.63 -21.03
CA LYS A 118 23.47 -2.55 -20.06
C LYS A 118 22.98 -1.18 -20.56
N ALA A 119 23.23 -0.85 -21.82
CA ALA A 119 22.79 0.42 -22.41
C ALA A 119 21.26 0.59 -22.40
N SER A 120 20.51 -0.48 -22.67
CA SER A 120 19.03 -0.48 -22.59
C SER A 120 18.56 -0.31 -21.15
N ALA A 121 19.14 -1.09 -20.23
CA ALA A 121 18.81 -1.03 -18.81
C ALA A 121 19.07 0.36 -18.22
N GLU A 122 20.19 1.00 -18.57
CA GLU A 122 20.49 2.36 -18.13
C GLU A 122 19.53 3.40 -18.70
N LYS A 123 19.09 3.26 -19.95
CA LYS A 123 18.08 4.15 -20.55
C LYS A 123 16.76 4.07 -19.78
N LEU A 124 16.28 2.85 -19.51
CA LEU A 124 15.08 2.63 -18.70
C LEU A 124 15.25 3.16 -17.28
N ALA A 125 16.40 2.92 -16.65
CA ALA A 125 16.68 3.38 -15.29
C ALA A 125 16.63 4.91 -15.18
N ARG A 126 17.14 5.66 -16.16
CA ARG A 126 17.05 7.13 -16.18
C ARG A 126 15.61 7.62 -16.29
N VAL A 127 14.77 6.95 -17.10
CA VAL A 127 13.33 7.25 -17.18
C VAL A 127 12.65 7.00 -15.84
N LEU A 128 12.96 5.88 -15.19
CA LEU A 128 12.39 5.54 -13.87
C LEU A 128 12.87 6.51 -12.77
N LEU A 129 14.12 6.96 -12.81
CA LEU A 129 14.64 7.97 -11.89
C LEU A 129 13.94 9.31 -12.05
N ALA A 130 13.72 9.75 -13.28
CA ALA A 130 12.97 10.97 -13.56
C ALA A 130 11.53 10.87 -13.04
N LYS A 131 10.90 9.71 -13.24
CA LYS A 131 9.54 9.43 -12.76
C LYS A 131 9.41 9.49 -11.24
N VAL A 132 10.41 9.01 -10.50
CA VAL A 132 10.42 9.12 -9.03
C VAL A 132 11.00 10.47 -8.55
N GLY A 133 11.24 11.44 -9.44
CA GLY A 133 11.71 12.77 -9.09
C GLY A 133 13.15 12.81 -8.57
N LEU A 134 14.03 11.96 -9.11
CA LEU A 134 15.45 11.84 -8.73
C LEU A 134 16.41 11.98 -9.93
N SER A 135 16.00 12.70 -10.97
CA SER A 135 16.89 13.08 -12.08
C SER A 135 18.16 13.76 -11.55
N GLY A 136 19.32 13.44 -12.10
CA GLY A 136 20.60 14.02 -11.67
C GLY A 136 21.23 13.33 -10.44
N LYS A 137 20.59 12.30 -9.88
CA LYS A 137 21.13 11.51 -8.75
C LYS A 137 21.72 10.16 -9.20
N GLU A 138 21.92 9.94 -10.50
CA GLU A 138 22.36 8.67 -11.09
C GLU A 138 23.67 8.17 -10.48
N GLN A 139 24.62 9.10 -10.25
CA GLN A 139 25.95 8.82 -9.70
C GLN A 139 26.03 8.97 -8.17
N ALA A 140 24.92 9.32 -7.52
CA ALA A 140 24.90 9.38 -6.06
C ALA A 140 25.01 7.97 -5.47
N TYR A 141 25.56 7.87 -4.27
CA TYR A 141 25.59 6.64 -3.48
C TYR A 141 24.50 6.71 -2.41
N PRO A 142 23.93 5.57 -1.95
CA PRO A 142 22.83 5.56 -0.97
C PRO A 142 23.10 6.40 0.29
N LYS A 143 24.35 6.42 0.78
CA LYS A 143 24.77 7.22 1.95
C LYS A 143 24.60 8.74 1.77
N ARG A 144 24.46 9.23 0.55
CA ARG A 144 24.29 10.66 0.22
C ARG A 144 22.83 11.05 -0.04
N LEU A 145 21.89 10.15 0.22
CA LEU A 145 20.46 10.33 -0.02
C LEU A 145 19.69 10.36 1.29
N SER A 146 18.64 11.19 1.37
CA SER A 146 17.69 11.12 2.47
C SER A 146 16.92 9.80 2.47
N GLY A 147 16.29 9.42 3.59
CA GLY A 147 15.51 8.17 3.66
C GLY A 147 14.42 8.11 2.58
N GLY A 148 13.67 9.21 2.37
CA GLY A 148 12.65 9.28 1.34
C GLY A 148 13.20 9.13 -0.08
N GLN A 149 14.39 9.70 -0.35
CA GLN A 149 15.09 9.51 -1.63
C GLN A 149 15.54 8.05 -1.81
N GLN A 150 16.11 7.42 -0.77
CA GLN A 150 16.51 6.02 -0.83
C GLN A 150 15.31 5.10 -1.10
N GLN A 151 14.16 5.39 -0.50
CA GLN A 151 12.94 4.62 -0.74
C GLN A 151 12.43 4.80 -2.17
N ARG A 152 12.45 6.02 -2.70
CA ARG A 152 12.12 6.29 -4.11
C ARG A 152 13.07 5.57 -5.08
N VAL A 153 14.35 5.45 -4.76
CA VAL A 153 15.30 4.60 -5.51
C VAL A 153 14.92 3.11 -5.41
N ALA A 154 14.53 2.63 -4.23
CA ALA A 154 14.09 1.24 -4.05
C ALA A 154 12.85 0.92 -4.89
N ILE A 155 11.90 1.86 -4.98
CA ILE A 155 10.74 1.79 -5.88
C ILE A 155 11.20 1.72 -7.34
N ALA A 156 12.07 2.64 -7.79
CA ALA A 156 12.60 2.66 -9.15
C ALA A 156 13.31 1.34 -9.51
N ARG A 157 14.09 0.77 -8.58
CA ARG A 157 14.74 -0.54 -8.74
C ARG A 157 13.72 -1.67 -8.91
N ALA A 158 12.66 -1.70 -8.10
CA ALA A 158 11.60 -2.70 -8.25
C ALA A 158 10.89 -2.56 -9.61
N LEU A 159 10.67 -1.33 -10.08
CA LEU A 159 10.06 -1.03 -11.37
C LEU A 159 10.94 -1.38 -12.57
N ALA A 160 12.26 -1.36 -12.43
CA ALA A 160 13.20 -1.68 -13.50
C ALA A 160 13.08 -3.13 -13.99
N MET A 161 12.65 -4.02 -13.11
CA MET A 161 12.31 -5.40 -13.48
C MET A 161 11.02 -5.50 -14.29
N GLN A 162 10.30 -4.40 -14.53
CA GLN A 162 9.02 -4.35 -15.24
C GLN A 162 8.02 -5.39 -14.72
N PRO A 163 7.74 -5.40 -13.40
CA PRO A 163 6.89 -6.42 -12.79
C PRO A 163 5.41 -6.21 -13.16
N GLU A 164 4.65 -7.30 -13.19
CA GLU A 164 3.19 -7.29 -13.33
C GLU A 164 2.50 -6.85 -12.03
N VAL A 165 3.14 -7.14 -10.88
CA VAL A 165 2.63 -6.88 -9.54
C VAL A 165 3.71 -6.20 -8.70
N ILE A 166 3.31 -5.18 -7.93
CA ILE A 166 4.20 -4.51 -6.98
C ILE A 166 3.67 -4.69 -5.56
N LEU A 167 4.52 -5.22 -4.70
CA LEU A 167 4.26 -5.47 -3.29
C LEU A 167 5.01 -4.44 -2.44
N PHE A 168 4.30 -3.76 -1.54
CA PHE A 168 4.87 -2.77 -0.62
C PHE A 168 4.66 -3.24 0.82
N ASP A 169 5.74 -3.44 1.56
CA ASP A 169 5.72 -3.83 2.97
C ASP A 169 6.14 -2.64 3.83
N GLU A 170 5.16 -1.92 4.38
CA GLU A 170 5.36 -0.77 5.26
C GLU A 170 6.33 0.30 4.68
N PRO A 171 6.05 0.82 3.47
CA PRO A 171 7.03 1.59 2.71
C PRO A 171 7.40 2.95 3.33
N THR A 172 6.64 3.45 4.31
CA THR A 172 6.87 4.75 4.95
C THR A 172 7.28 4.65 6.41
N SER A 173 7.24 3.46 7.00
CA SER A 173 7.34 3.28 8.45
C SER A 173 8.74 3.50 9.03
N ALA A 174 9.76 3.52 8.19
CA ALA A 174 11.14 3.84 8.57
C ALA A 174 11.56 5.28 8.18
N LEU A 175 10.60 6.13 7.81
CA LEU A 175 10.85 7.49 7.35
C LEU A 175 10.39 8.53 8.36
N ASP A 176 11.11 9.65 8.39
CA ASP A 176 10.68 10.84 9.11
C ASP A 176 9.35 11.36 8.52
N PRO A 177 8.39 11.83 9.34
CA PRO A 177 7.07 12.26 8.88
C PRO A 177 7.07 13.28 7.73
N GLU A 178 8.09 14.13 7.67
CA GLU A 178 8.27 15.14 6.61
C GLU A 178 8.55 14.52 5.24
N LEU A 179 9.18 13.35 5.19
CA LEU A 179 9.59 12.66 3.96
C LEU A 179 8.54 11.66 3.45
N VAL A 180 7.58 11.29 4.30
CA VAL A 180 6.49 10.35 3.99
C VAL A 180 5.72 10.80 2.75
N GLY A 181 5.36 12.08 2.67
CA GLY A 181 4.54 12.64 1.58
C GLY A 181 5.13 12.41 0.19
N GLU A 182 6.45 12.54 0.01
CA GLU A 182 7.13 12.34 -1.27
C GLU A 182 7.03 10.89 -1.77
N VAL A 183 7.19 9.94 -0.85
CA VAL A 183 7.10 8.50 -1.15
C VAL A 183 5.66 8.13 -1.47
N LEU A 184 4.70 8.60 -0.69
CA LEU A 184 3.28 8.33 -0.92
C LEU A 184 2.80 8.92 -2.26
N ASN A 185 3.26 10.11 -2.65
CA ASN A 185 2.95 10.69 -3.95
C ASN A 185 3.51 9.84 -5.10
N THR A 186 4.71 9.28 -4.94
CA THR A 186 5.30 8.35 -5.91
C THR A 186 4.44 7.09 -6.06
N ILE A 187 4.00 6.51 -4.94
CA ILE A 187 3.12 5.33 -4.93
C ILE A 187 1.77 5.68 -5.59
N ARG A 188 1.22 6.87 -5.33
CA ARG A 188 -0.03 7.35 -5.95
C ARG A 188 0.07 7.41 -7.47
N ALA A 189 1.14 8.02 -8.00
CA ALA A 189 1.36 8.10 -9.44
C ALA A 189 1.43 6.70 -10.10
N LEU A 190 2.02 5.70 -9.42
CA LEU A 190 2.08 4.33 -9.94
C LEU A 190 0.72 3.64 -10.01
N ALA A 191 -0.16 3.93 -9.07
CA ALA A 191 -1.52 3.40 -9.07
C ALA A 191 -2.42 4.09 -10.10
N GLU A 192 -2.21 5.38 -10.38
CA GLU A 192 -2.89 6.09 -11.48
C GLU A 192 -2.57 5.48 -12.86
N GLU A 193 -1.41 4.83 -13.01
CA GLU A 193 -1.04 4.04 -14.19
C GLU A 193 -1.74 2.68 -14.28
N LYS A 194 -2.68 2.37 -13.37
CA LYS A 194 -3.39 1.09 -13.30
C LYS A 194 -2.44 -0.10 -13.14
N ARG A 195 -1.38 0.07 -12.34
CA ARG A 195 -0.52 -1.05 -11.93
C ARG A 195 -1.21 -1.88 -10.85
N THR A 196 -0.98 -3.19 -10.87
CA THR A 196 -1.44 -4.08 -9.80
C THR A 196 -0.56 -3.90 -8.57
N MET A 197 -1.14 -3.52 -7.44
CA MET A 197 -0.38 -3.16 -6.24
C MET A 197 -1.01 -3.77 -4.99
N VAL A 198 -0.18 -4.31 -4.10
CA VAL A 198 -0.59 -4.73 -2.75
C VAL A 198 0.27 -4.00 -1.73
N ILE A 199 -0.36 -3.26 -0.84
CA ILE A 199 0.32 -2.39 0.12
C ILE A 199 -0.06 -2.81 1.54
N VAL A 200 0.93 -3.20 2.34
CA VAL A 200 0.79 -3.34 3.79
C VAL A 200 1.19 -2.00 4.43
N THR A 201 0.29 -1.44 5.22
CA THR A 201 0.53 -0.18 5.93
C THR A 201 -0.27 -0.13 7.22
N HIS A 202 0.24 0.62 8.20
CA HIS A 202 -0.47 1.00 9.41
C HIS A 202 -0.99 2.45 9.35
N GLU A 203 -0.62 3.21 8.32
CA GLU A 203 -1.08 4.59 8.13
C GLU A 203 -2.48 4.62 7.51
N MET A 204 -3.49 4.75 8.37
CA MET A 204 -4.90 4.81 7.95
C MET A 204 -5.20 6.04 7.09
N SER A 205 -4.60 7.18 7.41
CA SER A 205 -4.73 8.41 6.63
C SER A 205 -4.33 8.21 5.17
N PHE A 206 -3.30 7.39 4.93
CA PHE A 206 -2.87 7.05 3.59
C PHE A 206 -3.89 6.20 2.85
N ALA A 207 -4.42 5.14 3.46
CA ALA A 207 -5.42 4.27 2.81
C ALA A 207 -6.73 5.02 2.50
N VAL A 208 -7.19 5.90 3.40
CA VAL A 208 -8.50 6.55 3.25
C VAL A 208 -8.49 7.71 2.25
N THR A 209 -7.32 8.31 1.98
CA THR A 209 -7.20 9.53 1.15
C THR A 209 -6.96 9.23 -0.34
N TRP A 210 -7.01 7.96 -0.76
CA TRP A 210 -6.85 7.60 -2.17
C TRP A 210 -8.11 8.01 -2.98
N PRO A 211 -7.99 8.88 -4.01
CA PRO A 211 -9.12 9.29 -4.84
C PRO A 211 -9.61 8.20 -5.82
N ILE A 212 -8.97 7.02 -5.85
CA ILE A 212 -9.39 5.85 -6.65
C ILE A 212 -10.40 5.01 -5.85
N ALA A 213 -11.57 5.59 -5.65
CA ALA A 213 -12.70 5.01 -4.93
C ALA A 213 -13.33 3.72 -5.51
N PRO A 214 -13.05 3.20 -6.74
CA PRO A 214 -13.63 1.91 -7.14
C PRO A 214 -12.77 0.67 -6.88
N PHE A 215 -11.47 0.78 -6.59
CA PHE A 215 -10.55 -0.38 -6.56
C PHE A 215 -9.82 -0.60 -5.23
N LEU A 216 -9.93 0.32 -4.27
CA LEU A 216 -9.24 0.16 -3.00
C LEU A 216 -10.03 -0.75 -2.05
N TRP A 217 -9.54 -1.99 -1.88
CA TRP A 217 -10.02 -2.86 -0.82
C TRP A 217 -9.18 -2.67 0.44
N ILE A 218 -9.83 -2.27 1.53
CA ILE A 218 -9.24 -2.32 2.86
C ILE A 218 -9.51 -3.71 3.42
N MET A 219 -8.51 -4.58 3.30
CA MET A 219 -8.51 -5.84 4.01
C MET A 219 -8.01 -5.60 5.44
N ALA A 220 -8.97 -5.36 6.36
CA ALA A 220 -8.73 -5.42 7.80
C ALA A 220 -8.54 -6.89 8.20
N ALA A 221 -7.35 -7.43 7.95
CA ALA A 221 -7.07 -8.82 8.20
C ALA A 221 -6.82 -9.01 9.71
N LEU A 222 -7.88 -9.38 10.43
CA LEU A 222 -7.79 -10.06 11.73
C LEU A 222 -7.23 -11.47 11.47
N LEU A 223 -5.95 -11.53 11.09
CA LEU A 223 -5.22 -12.78 10.86
C LEU A 223 -5.05 -13.58 12.17
N SER A 224 -5.35 -12.99 13.32
CA SER A 224 -5.55 -13.71 14.57
C SER A 224 -6.94 -14.36 14.60
N ARG A 225 -6.99 -15.70 14.54
CA ARG A 225 -8.16 -16.60 14.76
C ARG A 225 -8.92 -17.14 13.54
N GLY A 226 -8.23 -17.47 12.44
CA GLY A 226 -8.72 -18.47 11.46
C GLY A 226 -10.10 -18.22 10.83
N GLN A 227 -10.58 -16.98 10.83
CA GLN A 227 -11.92 -16.68 10.35
C GLN A 227 -11.88 -16.39 8.84
N ARG A 228 -12.32 -17.37 8.04
CA ARG A 228 -12.57 -17.22 6.61
C ARG A 228 -13.55 -16.06 6.41
N ARG A 229 -13.13 -14.98 5.75
CA ARG A 229 -14.05 -13.94 5.29
C ARG A 229 -13.80 -13.66 3.82
N ARG A 230 -14.79 -14.03 3.02
CA ARG A 230 -14.94 -13.57 1.64
C ARG A 230 -15.44 -12.14 1.74
N CYS A 231 -14.55 -11.16 1.60
CA CYS A 231 -14.99 -9.80 1.37
C CYS A 231 -15.52 -9.75 -0.07
N SER A 232 -16.70 -9.18 -0.27
CA SER A 232 -17.30 -8.93 -1.59
C SER A 232 -17.14 -7.44 -1.93
N PRO A 233 -17.05 -7.06 -3.21
CA PRO A 233 -16.98 -5.65 -3.59
C PRO A 233 -18.30 -4.99 -3.22
N THR A 234 -18.29 -4.05 -2.27
CA THR A 234 -19.49 -3.29 -1.95
C THR A 234 -19.75 -2.31 -3.11
N ARG A 235 -20.69 -2.68 -3.99
CA ARG A 235 -21.33 -1.75 -4.93
C ARG A 235 -21.91 -0.57 -4.14
N SER A 236 -21.68 0.64 -4.68
CA SER A 236 -22.29 1.92 -4.32
C SER A 236 -23.53 1.84 -3.41
N ILE A 237 -23.41 2.34 -2.18
CA ILE A 237 -24.57 2.63 -1.32
C ILE A 237 -24.83 4.13 -1.38
N SER A 238 -25.90 4.52 -2.07
CA SER A 238 -26.55 5.82 -1.92
C SER A 238 -27.12 5.92 -0.50
N ALA A 239 -26.66 6.90 0.29
CA ALA A 239 -27.15 7.11 1.66
C ALA A 239 -28.54 7.76 1.69
N PRO A 240 -29.47 7.35 2.58
CA PRO A 240 -30.60 8.16 2.98
C PRO A 240 -30.18 9.18 4.06
N SER A 241 -30.74 10.37 3.96
CA SER A 241 -30.39 11.57 4.73
C SER A 241 -31.10 11.64 6.09
N SER A 242 -30.63 10.93 7.11
CA SER A 242 -30.92 11.24 8.54
C SER A 242 -30.41 10.17 9.50
N PHE A 243 -29.13 10.18 9.88
CA PHE A 243 -28.70 9.58 11.17
C PHE A 243 -27.29 10.07 11.53
N TRP A 244 -27.21 11.06 12.41
CA TRP A 244 -25.96 11.57 12.97
C TRP A 244 -25.81 11.04 14.39
N ILE A 245 -24.77 10.22 14.66
CA ILE A 245 -24.31 9.94 16.03
C ILE A 245 -22.79 10.11 16.04
N SER A 246 -22.33 11.02 16.89
CA SER A 246 -20.92 11.28 17.22
C SER A 246 -20.34 10.09 17.98
N PHE A 247 -19.26 9.47 17.49
CA PHE A 247 -18.45 8.54 18.26
C PHE A 247 -16.98 8.96 18.21
N SER A 248 -16.39 9.09 19.39
CA SER A 248 -15.00 9.51 19.58
C SER A 248 -14.04 8.32 19.58
N ILE A 249 -12.84 8.56 19.06
CA ILE A 249 -11.72 7.64 18.77
C ILE A 249 -11.25 6.79 19.99
N SER A 250 -11.67 7.15 21.20
CA SER A 250 -11.34 6.46 22.45
C SER A 250 -11.94 5.05 22.56
N ASP A 251 -13.06 4.77 21.90
CA ASP A 251 -13.80 3.50 22.07
C ASP A 251 -13.25 2.34 21.21
N LEU A 252 -12.51 2.65 20.14
CA LEU A 252 -11.85 1.65 19.29
C LEU A 252 -10.66 0.99 20.00
N VAL A 253 -9.98 1.73 20.89
CA VAL A 253 -8.81 1.25 21.64
C VAL A 253 -9.20 0.45 22.90
N ARG A 254 -10.42 0.64 23.44
CA ARG A 254 -10.89 -0.02 24.68
C ARG A 254 -11.69 -1.31 24.48
N GLY A 255 -11.76 -1.83 23.26
CA GLY A 255 -12.37 -3.14 22.99
C GLY A 255 -13.87 -3.24 23.30
N ARG A 256 -14.62 -2.14 23.29
CA ARG A 256 -16.09 -2.11 23.52
C ARG A 256 -16.86 -1.76 22.25
N CYS A 257 -16.59 -2.44 21.13
CA CYS A 257 -17.49 -2.39 19.98
C CYS A 257 -18.25 -3.72 19.86
N PRO A 258 -19.60 -3.73 19.92
CA PRO A 258 -20.36 -4.88 19.47
C PRO A 258 -20.18 -4.99 17.95
N LEU A 259 -20.02 -6.23 17.47
CA LEU A 259 -19.82 -6.57 16.07
C LEU A 259 -20.85 -5.87 15.15
N ASN A 260 -20.39 -4.89 14.38
CA ASN A 260 -20.82 -4.59 13.02
C ASN A 260 -19.86 -3.54 12.43
N LEU A 261 -19.14 -3.93 11.38
CA LEU A 261 -18.14 -3.12 10.71
C LEU A 261 -18.87 -2.04 9.88
N VAL A 262 -18.96 -0.81 10.41
CA VAL A 262 -19.49 0.35 9.69
C VAL A 262 -18.34 1.00 8.92
N ILE A 263 -18.43 1.00 7.58
CA ILE A 263 -17.57 1.79 6.70
C ILE A 263 -18.27 3.14 6.49
N LEU A 264 -17.70 4.23 7.01
CA LEU A 264 -18.21 5.59 6.78
C LEU A 264 -17.68 6.14 5.45
N PRO A 265 -18.53 6.68 4.56
CA PRO A 265 -18.08 7.48 3.43
C PRO A 265 -17.80 8.93 3.87
N LEU A 266 -16.54 9.37 3.79
CA LEU A 266 -16.16 10.78 3.91
C LEU A 266 -16.39 11.50 2.57
N THR A 267 -17.64 11.64 2.15
CA THR A 267 -18.03 12.57 1.09
C THR A 267 -18.72 13.79 1.69
N THR A 268 -18.01 14.55 2.51
CA THR A 268 -18.29 15.98 2.76
C THR A 268 -17.15 16.59 3.55
N HIS A 269 -16.01 16.87 2.93
CA HIS A 269 -15.06 17.87 3.46
C HIS A 269 -14.35 18.70 2.37
N TYR A 270 -14.75 18.55 1.10
CA TYR A 270 -14.18 19.34 -0.02
C TYR A 270 -15.12 20.44 -0.57
N ALA A 271 -16.30 20.65 0.04
CA ALA A 271 -17.28 21.66 -0.39
C ALA A 271 -17.43 22.88 0.54
N LEU A 272 -16.52 23.07 1.51
CA LEU A 272 -16.50 24.25 2.39
C LEU A 272 -15.12 24.95 2.33
N ARG A 273 -14.72 25.38 1.13
CA ARG A 273 -13.99 26.65 1.01
C ARG A 273 -14.96 27.68 0.43
N ARG A 274 -15.00 28.87 1.05
CA ARG A 274 -15.72 30.09 0.64
C ARG A 274 -17.18 30.23 1.12
N ARG A 275 -17.39 30.36 2.43
CA ARG A 275 -18.53 31.14 2.97
C ARG A 275 -18.33 31.59 4.43
N GLU A 276 -17.15 32.07 4.77
CA GLU A 276 -16.91 32.87 5.99
C GLU A 276 -16.07 34.09 5.63
N MET A 277 -16.67 34.99 4.87
CA MET A 277 -16.33 36.41 4.77
C MET A 277 -17.58 37.09 4.24
N ARG A 278 -18.51 37.40 5.15
CA ARG A 278 -19.48 38.50 5.11
C ARG A 278 -20.61 38.23 6.11
N CYS A 279 -21.09 39.33 6.67
CA CYS A 279 -22.21 39.49 7.59
C CYS A 279 -21.83 39.12 9.03
N GLY A 280 -21.73 40.05 9.97
CA GLY A 280 -22.45 41.31 10.05
C GLY A 280 -23.18 41.29 11.38
N CYS A 281 -22.85 42.27 12.22
CA CYS A 281 -23.50 42.57 13.47
C CYS A 281 -25.03 42.51 13.32
N HIS A 282 -25.71 41.79 14.21
CA HIS A 282 -26.74 42.36 15.09
C HIS A 282 -27.45 41.27 15.88
N SER A 283 -27.34 41.39 17.20
CA SER A 283 -28.29 40.92 18.20
C SER A 283 -29.54 41.81 18.20
N PRO A 284 -30.72 41.26 18.51
CA PRO A 284 -31.82 42.05 19.04
C PRO A 284 -32.23 41.62 20.45
N ASP A 285 -32.70 42.64 21.19
CA ASP A 285 -33.61 42.64 22.34
C ASP A 285 -33.02 42.90 23.73
N ALA A 286 -33.01 44.18 24.12
CA ALA A 286 -33.78 44.68 25.27
C ALA A 286 -33.77 46.23 25.38
N ALA A 287 -34.96 46.84 25.24
CA ALA A 287 -35.48 48.03 25.94
C ALA A 287 -34.81 49.43 25.83
N ALA A 288 -35.35 50.28 24.92
CA ALA A 288 -36.08 51.57 25.11
C ALA A 288 -35.62 52.66 26.16
N PRO A 289 -36.11 53.93 26.10
CA PRO A 289 -35.33 55.09 25.61
C PRO A 289 -35.29 56.33 26.55
N ALA A 290 -34.35 57.26 26.33
CA ALA A 290 -34.45 58.69 26.68
C ALA A 290 -33.29 59.45 25.98
N HIS A 291 -33.57 60.26 24.96
CA HIS A 291 -33.74 61.72 25.02
C HIS A 291 -32.49 62.54 25.38
N GLN A 292 -32.19 63.47 24.46
CA GLN A 292 -31.59 64.80 24.59
C GLN A 292 -30.13 65.03 24.16
N CYS A 293 -30.06 66.00 23.24
CA CYS A 293 -28.93 66.77 22.75
C CYS A 293 -28.04 67.37 23.85
N GLY A 294 -26.77 67.56 23.51
CA GLY A 294 -25.78 68.34 24.26
C GLY A 294 -24.38 67.98 23.79
#